data_AF-A0A9D5K139-F1
#
_entry.id   AF-A0A9D5K139-F1
#
_cell.length_a   1.000
_cell.length_b   1.000
_cell.length_c   1.000
_cell.angle_alpha   90.00
_cell.angle_beta   90.00
_cell.angle_gamma   90.00
#
_symmetry.space_group_name_H-M   'P 1'
#
loop_
_entity.id
_entity.type
_entity.pdbx_description
1 polymer ?
#
loop_
_entity_poly.entity_id
_entity_poly.type
_entity_poly.pdbx_seq_one_letter_code
_entity_poly.pdbx_strand_id
1 'polypeptide(L)'
;MIIIDDDGTIRIPGERERQLLSPHAGRYRISVSGDGLLVLEKQESRSEDSPRLLMAGQIPRVGWVVEILSFVCNSRLTGILTIVTNNIRRDLFFDSGAIRLARSSAREDLIGEFLVREKVVTREQVQAALNADPGGRKLGQALVDKGFLTLPQLYEQLQKRTARIFNDTVSLGSGIYWFTHDLDVSRLPATTYMDTQAMLMEGLRHLDEINYYRETVPRKTMVLDRAVAVLESCPEVERAFVESVDSRRTLAEIGGMLGLSDEETVGTAHRLVSRGLLELLPRHEVEEQMLRAIVESFNRALMAIYESSKSEEDQDELTRLGRDFIDNGPHNNTTLHELIPNDNGTLNYYNIRKIFESSTEHDRIKLVVIVLTRYLSFILFNAGEHLPAAEQEQLSIRVYAALGDILAATQ
;
A
#
# COMPACT_ATOMS: atom_id res chain seq x y z
N MET A 1 7.40 -38.81 4.12
CA MET A 1 6.74 -39.18 5.39
C MET A 1 7.75 -39.89 6.29
N ILE A 2 7.75 -39.57 7.59
CA ILE A 2 8.49 -40.32 8.61
C ILE A 2 7.48 -41.28 9.25
N ILE A 3 7.84 -42.55 9.41
CA ILE A 3 7.01 -43.59 10.03
C ILE A 3 7.67 -43.95 11.36
N ILE A 4 6.90 -43.98 12.43
CA ILE A 4 7.31 -44.53 13.73
C ILE A 4 6.49 -45.81 13.88
N ASP A 5 7.15 -46.96 13.83
CA ASP A 5 6.52 -48.26 13.98
C ASP A 5 6.07 -48.48 15.45
N ASP A 6 5.23 -49.49 15.70
CA ASP A 6 4.68 -49.79 17.04
C ASP A 6 5.76 -50.11 18.09
N ASP A 7 6.95 -50.52 17.65
CA ASP A 7 8.13 -50.78 18.47
C ASP A 7 8.99 -49.53 18.73
N GLY A 8 8.59 -48.37 18.19
CA GLY A 8 9.31 -47.11 18.28
C GLY A 8 10.41 -46.92 17.22
N THR A 9 10.55 -47.85 16.26
CA THR A 9 11.54 -47.73 15.18
C THR A 9 11.16 -46.61 14.21
N ILE A 10 12.08 -45.68 13.97
CA ILE A 10 11.89 -44.59 13.00
C ILE A 10 12.35 -45.06 11.61
N ARG A 11 11.42 -45.07 10.65
CA ARG A 11 11.67 -45.38 9.24
C ARG A 11 11.38 -44.19 8.35
N ILE A 12 12.26 -43.96 7.38
CA ILE A 12 12.14 -42.86 6.42
C ILE A 12 12.14 -43.46 5.01
N PRO A 13 10.97 -43.92 4.51
CA PRO A 13 10.91 -44.62 3.22
C PRO A 13 11.31 -43.72 2.03
N GLY A 14 10.93 -42.43 2.06
CA GLY A 14 11.16 -41.50 0.96
C GLY A 14 12.58 -40.93 0.91
N GLU A 15 13.12 -40.79 -0.30
CA GLU A 15 14.46 -40.23 -0.56
C GLU A 15 14.54 -38.74 -0.16
N ARG A 16 13.46 -37.99 -0.39
CA ARG A 16 13.36 -36.56 -0.07
C ARG A 16 13.48 -36.30 1.43
N GLU A 17 12.80 -37.09 2.25
CA GLU A 17 12.85 -36.94 3.71
C GLU A 17 14.21 -37.34 4.27
N ARG A 18 14.89 -38.34 3.68
CA ARG A 18 16.27 -38.67 4.04
C ARG A 18 17.22 -37.53 3.75
N GLN A 19 17.09 -36.88 2.59
CA GLN A 19 17.88 -35.69 2.26
C GLN A 19 17.60 -34.53 3.22
N LEU A 20 16.34 -34.33 3.62
CA LEU A 20 15.97 -33.30 4.60
C LEU A 20 16.53 -33.59 5.99
N LEU A 21 16.62 -34.85 6.42
CA LEU A 21 17.10 -35.24 7.75
C LEU A 21 18.62 -35.44 7.83
N SER A 22 19.31 -35.67 6.70
CA SER A 22 20.76 -35.88 6.65
C SER A 22 21.57 -34.75 7.32
N PRO A 23 21.28 -33.44 7.10
CA PRO A 23 21.94 -32.34 7.81
C PRO A 23 21.70 -32.35 9.33
N HIS A 24 20.68 -33.05 9.79
CA HIS A 24 20.26 -33.12 11.18
C HIS A 24 20.76 -34.38 11.90
N ALA A 25 21.76 -35.09 11.37
CA ALA A 25 22.34 -36.26 12.03
C ALA A 25 22.82 -35.94 13.47
N GLY A 26 22.45 -36.80 14.44
CA GLY A 26 22.82 -36.64 15.85
C GLY A 26 21.93 -37.43 16.81
N ARG A 27 22.19 -37.28 18.11
CA ARG A 27 21.34 -37.82 19.17
C ARG A 27 20.27 -36.81 19.52
N TYR A 28 19.06 -37.28 19.80
CA TYR A 28 17.92 -36.44 20.17
C TYR A 28 17.32 -36.89 21.49
N ARG A 29 16.84 -35.94 22.28
CA ARG A 29 15.98 -36.16 23.45
C ARG A 29 14.54 -35.84 23.05
N ILE A 30 13.59 -36.65 23.51
CA ILE A 30 12.17 -36.31 23.44
C ILE A 30 11.92 -35.22 24.48
N SER A 31 11.57 -34.02 24.02
CA SER A 31 11.24 -32.88 24.90
C SER A 31 9.75 -32.86 25.26
N VAL A 32 8.89 -33.06 24.26
CA VAL A 32 7.43 -33.12 24.41
C VAL A 32 6.90 -34.31 23.62
N SER A 33 5.98 -35.06 24.22
CA SER A 33 5.20 -36.11 23.59
C SER A 33 3.74 -35.96 24.02
N GLY A 34 2.84 -35.84 23.04
CA GLY A 34 1.40 -35.79 23.24
C GLY A 34 0.68 -36.40 22.04
N ASP A 35 -0.64 -36.49 22.08
CA ASP A 35 -1.43 -37.08 20.99
C ASP A 35 -1.19 -36.34 19.67
N GLY A 36 -0.52 -37.01 18.73
CA GLY A 36 -0.18 -36.45 17.41
C GLY A 36 0.97 -35.43 17.38
N LEU A 37 1.66 -35.17 18.49
CA LEU A 37 2.79 -34.22 18.56
C LEU A 37 4.03 -34.84 19.20
N LEU A 38 5.15 -34.78 18.47
CA LEU A 38 6.47 -35.20 18.95
C LEU A 38 7.50 -34.08 18.73
N VAL A 39 8.12 -33.61 19.82
CA VAL A 39 9.19 -32.61 19.76
C VAL A 39 10.51 -33.25 20.15
N LEU A 40 11.44 -33.27 19.21
CA LEU A 40 12.79 -33.81 19.37
C LEU A 40 13.81 -32.68 19.48
N GLU A 41 14.64 -32.71 20.52
CA GLU A 41 15.69 -31.72 20.76
C GLU A 41 17.06 -32.39 20.63
N LYS A 42 17.97 -31.82 19.84
CA LYS A 42 19.28 -32.42 19.59
C LYS A 42 20.16 -32.35 20.85
N GLN A 43 20.67 -33.48 21.31
CA GLN A 43 21.73 -33.59 22.31
C GLN A 43 23.09 -33.34 21.65
N GLU A 44 23.42 -32.09 21.33
CA GLU A 44 24.83 -31.70 21.21
C GLU A 44 25.36 -31.29 22.58
N SER A 45 26.69 -31.38 22.77
CA SER A 45 27.37 -30.96 24.00
C SER A 45 26.84 -29.59 24.40
N ARG A 46 26.09 -29.51 25.51
CA ARG A 46 25.62 -28.26 26.09
C ARG A 46 26.85 -27.39 26.40
N SER A 47 27.25 -26.55 25.45
CA SER A 47 27.74 -25.23 25.80
C SER A 47 26.58 -24.48 26.46
N GLU A 48 26.85 -23.63 27.44
CA GLU A 48 25.82 -22.79 28.09
C GLU A 48 24.98 -21.98 27.07
N ASP A 49 25.51 -21.77 25.86
CA ASP A 49 24.91 -21.05 24.71
C ASP A 49 23.97 -21.88 23.78
N SER A 50 23.55 -23.10 24.14
CA SER A 50 22.66 -23.88 23.25
C SER A 50 21.24 -23.28 23.21
N PRO A 51 20.71 -22.92 22.02
CA PRO A 51 19.41 -22.25 21.91
C PRO A 51 18.28 -23.14 22.40
N ARG A 52 17.48 -22.64 23.35
CA ARG A 52 16.35 -23.38 23.92
C ARG A 52 15.06 -23.05 23.21
N LEU A 53 14.35 -24.06 22.72
CA LEU A 53 13.04 -23.87 22.12
C LEU A 53 12.03 -23.43 23.19
N LEU A 54 11.42 -22.27 23.01
CA LEU A 54 10.42 -21.72 23.92
C LEU A 54 8.99 -21.93 23.41
N MET A 55 8.77 -21.74 22.11
CA MET A 55 7.47 -21.92 21.45
C MET A 55 7.68 -22.29 19.98
N ALA A 56 6.77 -23.10 19.43
CA ALA A 56 6.72 -23.45 18.01
C ALA A 56 5.29 -23.73 17.59
N GLY A 57 4.99 -23.54 16.30
CA GLY A 57 3.67 -23.84 15.77
C GLY A 57 3.55 -23.59 14.28
N GLN A 58 2.33 -23.76 13.79
CA GLN A 58 1.95 -23.38 12.43
C GLN A 58 1.38 -21.96 12.42
N ILE A 59 1.49 -21.32 11.27
CA ILE A 59 0.82 -20.05 10.94
C ILE A 59 -0.38 -20.45 10.07
N PRO A 60 -1.61 -20.44 10.61
CA PRO A 60 -2.79 -20.89 9.87
C PRO A 60 -3.43 -19.79 9.01
N ARG A 61 -3.17 -18.51 9.33
CA ARG A 61 -3.81 -17.36 8.68
C ARG A 61 -2.94 -16.10 8.77
N VAL A 62 -3.28 -15.12 7.93
CA VAL A 62 -2.73 -13.75 8.01
C VAL A 62 -3.07 -13.13 9.37
N GLY A 63 -2.15 -12.33 9.92
CA GLY A 63 -2.31 -11.69 11.24
C GLY A 63 -1.85 -12.54 12.42
N TRP A 64 -1.75 -13.86 12.26
CA TRP A 64 -1.24 -14.75 13.32
C TRP A 64 0.19 -14.43 13.75
N VAL A 65 1.02 -13.99 12.80
CA VAL A 65 2.39 -13.53 13.08
C VAL A 65 2.39 -12.32 14.01
N VAL A 66 1.41 -11.42 13.90
CA VAL A 66 1.29 -10.26 14.79
C VAL A 66 1.02 -10.70 16.22
N GLU A 67 0.15 -11.69 16.42
CA GLU A 67 -0.15 -12.21 17.77
C GLU A 67 1.13 -12.75 18.44
N ILE A 68 1.93 -13.51 17.68
CA ILE A 68 3.22 -14.03 18.14
C ILE A 68 4.19 -12.89 18.47
N LEU A 69 4.33 -11.91 17.58
CA LEU A 69 5.22 -10.78 17.79
C LEU A 69 4.80 -9.94 18.99
N SER A 70 3.50 -9.70 19.15
CA SER A 70 2.92 -8.97 20.29
C SER A 70 3.21 -9.69 21.60
N PHE A 71 3.08 -11.02 21.63
CA PHE A 71 3.44 -11.83 22.79
C PHE A 71 4.93 -11.71 23.14
N VAL A 72 5.82 -11.83 22.14
CA VAL A 72 7.28 -11.69 22.32
C VAL A 72 7.64 -10.31 22.87
N CYS A 73 7.04 -9.25 22.32
CA CYS A 73 7.30 -7.86 22.72
C CYS A 73 6.77 -7.55 24.13
N ASN A 74 5.51 -7.89 24.41
CA ASN A 74 4.87 -7.64 25.70
C ASN A 74 5.50 -8.44 26.85
N SER A 75 5.94 -9.66 26.56
CA SER A 75 6.66 -10.51 27.52
C SER A 75 8.15 -10.18 27.62
N ARG A 76 8.63 -9.18 26.86
CA ARG A 76 10.04 -8.74 26.82
C ARG A 76 11.02 -9.89 26.58
N LEU A 77 10.67 -10.83 25.70
CA LEU A 77 11.52 -11.98 25.44
C LEU A 77 12.76 -11.56 24.64
N THR A 78 13.87 -12.19 24.96
CA THR A 78 15.15 -12.09 24.23
C THR A 78 15.34 -13.37 23.43
N GLY A 79 15.81 -13.33 22.18
CA GLY A 79 15.98 -14.55 21.39
C GLY A 79 15.73 -14.38 19.92
N ILE A 80 15.49 -15.48 19.21
CA ILE A 80 15.26 -15.48 17.77
C ILE A 80 13.91 -16.10 17.47
N LEU A 81 13.05 -15.32 16.81
CA LEU A 81 11.86 -15.83 16.15
C LEU A 81 12.23 -16.20 14.71
N THR A 82 12.18 -17.49 14.41
CA THR A 82 12.34 -17.99 13.05
C THR A 82 10.99 -18.31 12.47
N ILE A 83 10.73 -17.84 11.25
CA ILE A 83 9.53 -18.12 10.47
C ILE A 83 9.94 -18.68 9.12
N VAL A 84 9.30 -19.77 8.69
CA VAL A 84 9.54 -20.40 7.39
C VAL A 84 8.23 -20.52 6.62
N THR A 85 8.22 -19.91 5.43
CA THR A 85 7.10 -19.92 4.49
C THR A 85 7.65 -20.14 3.08
N ASN A 86 7.07 -21.06 2.30
CA ASN A 86 7.45 -21.32 0.90
C ASN A 86 8.98 -21.46 0.69
N ASN A 87 9.66 -22.17 1.59
CA ASN A 87 11.11 -22.37 1.56
C ASN A 87 11.96 -21.09 1.78
N ILE A 88 11.33 -19.98 2.19
CA ILE A 88 11.97 -18.75 2.62
C ILE A 88 12.01 -18.75 4.14
N ARG A 89 13.21 -18.62 4.72
CA ARG A 89 13.46 -18.49 6.14
C ARG A 89 13.68 -17.03 6.51
N ARG A 90 12.99 -16.56 7.54
CA ARG A 90 13.18 -15.25 8.15
C ARG A 90 13.49 -15.42 9.63
N ASP A 91 14.55 -14.75 10.09
CA ASP A 91 14.99 -14.75 11.48
C ASP A 91 14.91 -13.32 12.03
N LEU A 92 14.08 -13.10 13.05
CA LEU A 92 13.95 -11.84 13.76
C LEU A 92 14.62 -11.97 15.13
N PHE A 93 15.59 -11.10 15.40
CA PHE A 93 16.40 -11.12 16.62
C PHE A 93 15.85 -10.10 17.62
N PHE A 94 15.48 -10.58 18.79
CA PHE A 94 14.90 -9.79 19.88
C PHE A 94 15.85 -9.69 21.06
N ASP A 95 15.81 -8.53 21.71
CA ASP A 95 16.45 -8.25 22.99
C ASP A 95 15.47 -7.47 23.86
N SER A 96 15.04 -8.08 24.96
CA SER A 96 14.09 -7.49 25.91
C SER A 96 12.78 -7.03 25.23
N GLY A 97 12.32 -7.80 24.23
CA GLY A 97 11.14 -7.48 23.42
C GLY A 97 11.37 -6.49 22.27
N ALA A 98 12.57 -5.92 22.12
CA ALA A 98 12.91 -5.03 21.02
C ALA A 98 13.65 -5.76 19.89
N ILE A 99 13.26 -5.51 18.65
CA ILE A 99 13.93 -6.04 17.46
C ILE A 99 15.28 -5.33 17.28
N ARG A 100 16.34 -6.12 17.20
CA ARG A 100 17.71 -5.66 16.94
C ARG A 100 18.11 -5.82 15.48
N LEU A 101 17.66 -6.90 14.87
CA LEU A 101 18.08 -7.31 13.54
C LEU A 101 17.03 -8.23 12.92
N ALA A 102 16.91 -8.19 11.60
CA ALA A 102 16.25 -9.25 10.84
C ALA A 102 17.17 -9.82 9.77
N ARG A 103 16.99 -11.10 9.47
CA ARG A 103 17.63 -11.81 8.36
C ARG A 103 16.56 -12.54 7.57
N SER A 104 16.79 -12.68 6.28
CA SER A 104 15.91 -13.41 5.38
C SER A 104 16.76 -14.12 4.33
N SER A 105 16.33 -15.32 3.95
CA SER A 105 16.92 -16.08 2.85
C SER A 105 16.33 -15.70 1.49
N ALA A 106 15.35 -14.79 1.44
CA ALA A 106 14.82 -14.29 0.18
C ALA A 106 15.92 -13.49 -0.56
N ARG A 107 16.00 -13.69 -1.88
CA ARG A 107 17.05 -13.07 -2.71
C ARG A 107 17.08 -11.55 -2.57
N GLU A 108 15.92 -10.91 -2.60
CA GLU A 108 15.77 -9.46 -2.51
C GLU A 108 16.18 -8.90 -1.14
N ASP A 109 16.13 -9.73 -0.10
CA ASP A 109 16.51 -9.36 1.25
C ASP A 109 17.99 -9.60 1.52
N LEU A 110 18.77 -10.16 0.59
CA LEU A 110 20.21 -10.31 0.78
C LEU A 110 20.88 -8.95 0.85
N ILE A 111 21.80 -8.73 1.80
CA ILE A 111 22.40 -7.40 2.05
C ILE A 111 23.01 -6.77 0.78
N GLY A 112 23.69 -7.57 -0.05
CA GLY A 112 24.27 -7.09 -1.31
C GLY A 112 23.20 -6.67 -2.33
N GLU A 113 22.15 -7.47 -2.52
CA GLU A 113 21.03 -7.13 -3.43
C GLU A 113 20.28 -5.90 -2.93
N PHE A 114 20.03 -5.82 -1.63
CA PHE A 114 19.38 -4.69 -0.98
C PHE A 114 20.16 -3.39 -1.21
N LEU A 115 21.47 -3.37 -0.91
CA LEU A 115 22.30 -2.16 -1.06
C LEU A 115 22.42 -1.70 -2.52
N VAL A 116 22.42 -2.63 -3.48
CA VAL A 116 22.42 -2.31 -4.92
C VAL A 116 21.07 -1.69 -5.32
N ARG A 117 19.96 -2.24 -4.85
CA ARG A 117 18.62 -1.71 -5.13
C ARG A 117 18.43 -0.30 -4.58
N GLU A 118 18.93 -0.05 -3.36
CA GLU A 118 18.91 1.28 -2.73
C GLU A 118 19.94 2.26 -3.35
N LYS A 119 20.65 1.83 -4.42
CA LYS A 119 21.66 2.62 -5.15
C LYS A 119 22.81 3.13 -4.27
N VAL A 120 23.08 2.48 -3.14
CA VAL A 120 24.16 2.83 -2.20
C VAL A 120 25.51 2.32 -2.71
N VAL A 121 25.49 1.16 -3.36
CA VAL A 121 26.67 0.52 -3.97
C VAL A 121 26.33 -0.04 -5.34
N THR A 122 27.33 -0.24 -6.19
CA THR A 122 27.15 -0.91 -7.48
C THR A 122 27.32 -2.42 -7.38
N ARG A 123 26.83 -3.15 -8.40
CA ARG A 123 27.00 -4.61 -8.48
C ARG A 123 28.48 -5.01 -8.47
N GLU A 124 29.32 -4.23 -9.13
CA GLU A 124 30.77 -4.43 -9.21
C GLU A 124 31.44 -4.25 -7.84
N GLN A 125 31.00 -3.24 -7.07
CA GLN A 125 31.50 -3.01 -5.71
C GLN A 125 31.13 -4.15 -4.75
N VAL A 126 29.91 -4.67 -4.86
CA VAL A 126 29.48 -5.87 -4.11
C VAL A 126 30.32 -7.08 -4.49
N GLN A 127 30.55 -7.32 -5.78
CA GLN A 127 31.38 -8.44 -6.23
C GLN A 127 32.84 -8.30 -5.75
N ALA A 128 33.39 -7.08 -5.79
CA ALA A 128 34.73 -6.80 -5.29
C ALA A 128 34.85 -7.05 -3.78
N ALA A 129 33.82 -6.76 -3.00
CA ALA A 129 33.78 -7.06 -1.56
C ALA A 129 33.60 -8.57 -1.28
N LEU A 130 32.75 -9.27 -2.04
CA LEU A 130 32.57 -10.72 -1.93
C LEU A 130 33.85 -11.50 -2.26
N ASN A 131 34.60 -11.04 -3.26
CA ASN A 131 35.89 -11.66 -3.62
C ASN A 131 36.94 -11.51 -2.51
N ALA A 132 36.82 -10.48 -1.66
CA ALA A 132 37.72 -10.24 -0.54
C ALA A 132 37.35 -11.03 0.74
N ASP A 133 36.07 -11.38 0.90
CA ASP A 133 35.57 -12.27 1.96
C ASP A 133 34.60 -13.32 1.36
N PRO A 134 35.11 -14.41 0.77
CA PRO A 134 34.29 -15.46 0.14
C PRO A 134 33.33 -16.15 1.12
N GLY A 135 33.56 -16.01 2.42
CA GLY A 135 32.71 -16.56 3.47
C GLY A 135 31.43 -15.76 3.70
N GLY A 136 31.32 -14.54 3.16
CA GLY A 136 30.09 -13.72 3.16
C GLY A 136 29.57 -13.29 4.53
N ARG A 137 30.25 -13.63 5.63
CA ARG A 137 29.78 -13.39 7.00
C ARG A 137 29.84 -11.91 7.40
N LYS A 138 30.60 -11.09 6.66
CA LYS A 138 30.75 -9.65 6.93
C LYS A 138 30.74 -8.76 5.68
N LEU A 139 29.89 -9.05 4.69
CA LEU A 139 29.82 -8.24 3.45
C LEU A 139 29.70 -6.73 3.72
N GLY A 140 28.87 -6.33 4.69
CA GLY A 140 28.74 -4.93 5.08
C GLY A 140 30.06 -4.31 5.56
N GLN A 141 30.82 -5.02 6.40
CA GLN A 141 32.12 -4.55 6.87
C GLN A 141 33.14 -4.50 5.71
N ALA A 142 33.16 -5.51 4.84
CA ALA A 142 34.06 -5.53 3.69
C ALA A 142 33.83 -4.35 2.72
N LEU A 143 32.57 -3.91 2.57
CA LEU A 143 32.24 -2.71 1.79
C LEU A 143 32.71 -1.42 2.49
N VAL A 144 32.66 -1.37 3.82
CA VAL A 144 33.20 -0.24 4.62
C VAL A 144 34.72 -0.19 4.54
N ASP A 145 35.39 -1.32 4.72
CA ASP A 145 36.85 -1.41 4.70
C ASP A 145 37.43 -1.02 3.32
N LYS A 146 36.68 -1.27 2.24
CA LYS A 146 37.02 -0.84 0.87
C LYS A 146 36.64 0.60 0.56
N GLY A 147 35.97 1.30 1.48
CA GLY A 147 35.54 2.69 1.29
C GLY A 147 34.37 2.87 0.32
N PHE A 148 33.63 1.79 -0.02
CA PHE A 148 32.47 1.89 -0.90
C PHE A 148 31.23 2.45 -0.19
N LEU A 149 31.17 2.32 1.13
CA LEU A 149 30.16 2.95 1.98
C LEU A 149 30.72 3.25 3.36
N THR A 150 30.15 4.22 4.05
CA THR A 150 30.57 4.58 5.41
C THR A 150 29.83 3.76 6.47
N LEU A 151 30.41 3.62 7.67
CA LEU A 151 29.77 2.89 8.76
C LEU A 151 28.37 3.46 9.14
N PRO A 152 28.15 4.79 9.19
CA PRO A 152 26.81 5.34 9.41
C PRO A 152 25.81 4.97 8.29
N GLN A 153 26.24 5.01 7.03
CA GLN A 153 25.38 4.59 5.90
C GLN A 153 25.04 3.09 6.00
N LEU A 154 26.00 2.24 6.36
CA LEU A 154 25.73 0.81 6.58
C LEU A 154 24.64 0.63 7.64
N TYR A 155 24.76 1.35 8.75
CA TYR A 155 23.83 1.26 9.86
C TYR A 155 22.41 1.67 9.44
N GLU A 156 22.26 2.82 8.77
CA GLU A 156 20.96 3.27 8.22
C GLU A 156 20.32 2.22 7.30
N GLN A 157 21.11 1.65 6.39
CA GLN A 157 20.63 0.64 5.44
C GLN A 157 20.26 -0.68 6.12
N LEU A 158 20.96 -1.06 7.19
CA LEU A 158 20.59 -2.21 8.02
C LEU A 158 19.25 -2.00 8.74
N GLN A 159 18.94 -0.77 9.19
CA GLN A 159 17.62 -0.47 9.78
C GLN A 159 16.52 -0.61 8.74
N LYS A 160 16.69 0.03 7.57
CA LYS A 160 15.72 -0.02 6.46
C LYS A 160 15.46 -1.46 6.01
N ARG A 161 16.52 -2.24 5.83
CA ARG A 161 16.42 -3.67 5.51
C ARG A 161 15.68 -4.46 6.59
N THR A 162 15.96 -4.20 7.86
CA THR A 162 15.29 -4.88 8.96
C THR A 162 13.81 -4.54 9.01
N ALA A 163 13.44 -3.27 8.87
CA ALA A 163 12.06 -2.82 8.82
C ALA A 163 11.29 -3.47 7.66
N ARG A 164 11.91 -3.57 6.48
CA ARG A 164 11.31 -4.28 5.34
C ARG A 164 11.06 -5.75 5.64
N ILE A 165 12.08 -6.49 6.11
CA ILE A 165 11.94 -7.92 6.41
C ILE A 165 10.85 -8.13 7.46
N PHE A 166 10.77 -7.25 8.46
CA PHE A 166 9.71 -7.29 9.46
C PHE A 166 8.32 -7.12 8.84
N ASN A 167 8.10 -6.09 8.02
CA ASN A 167 6.83 -5.85 7.35
C ASN A 167 6.42 -7.04 6.45
N ASP A 168 7.37 -7.57 5.67
CA ASP A 168 7.14 -8.76 4.84
C ASP A 168 6.78 -10.00 5.67
N THR A 169 7.29 -10.08 6.90
CA THR A 169 7.02 -11.19 7.84
C THR A 169 5.62 -11.09 8.44
N VAL A 170 5.19 -9.87 8.77
CA VAL A 170 3.86 -9.60 9.35
C VAL A 170 2.73 -10.02 8.40
N SER A 171 2.93 -9.83 7.09
CA SER A 171 1.93 -10.14 6.05
C SER A 171 1.82 -11.63 5.67
N LEU A 172 2.55 -12.52 6.33
CA LEU A 172 2.54 -13.95 6.00
C LEU A 172 1.22 -14.62 6.40
N GLY A 173 0.60 -15.30 5.44
CA GLY A 173 -0.67 -16.00 5.63
C GLY A 173 -0.55 -17.49 5.99
N SER A 174 0.61 -18.08 5.80
CA SER A 174 0.86 -19.49 6.10
C SER A 174 2.33 -19.77 6.37
N GLY A 175 2.64 -20.85 7.09
CA GLY A 175 4.01 -21.26 7.38
C GLY A 175 4.16 -21.96 8.72
N ILE A 176 5.41 -22.08 9.16
CA ILE A 176 5.75 -22.56 10.49
C ILE A 176 6.65 -21.54 11.19
N TYR A 177 6.59 -21.52 12.51
CA TYR A 177 7.44 -20.66 13.31
C TYR A 177 7.99 -21.40 14.52
N TRP A 178 9.11 -20.91 15.03
CA TRP A 178 9.62 -21.28 16.34
C TRP A 178 10.43 -20.14 16.94
N PHE A 179 10.41 -20.02 18.26
CA PHE A 179 11.18 -19.07 19.02
C PHE A 179 12.22 -19.79 19.86
N THR A 180 13.46 -19.33 19.79
CA THR A 180 14.56 -19.83 20.60
C THR A 180 15.09 -18.75 21.54
N HIS A 181 15.23 -19.09 22.82
CA HIS A 181 15.76 -18.22 23.88
C HIS A 181 17.25 -18.55 24.15
N ASP A 182 17.89 -17.74 25.01
CA ASP A 182 19.26 -17.92 25.50
C ASP A 182 20.37 -17.88 24.43
N LEU A 183 20.17 -17.09 23.37
CA LEU A 183 21.24 -16.76 22.44
C LEU A 183 22.00 -15.52 22.91
N ASP A 184 23.33 -15.59 22.88
CA ASP A 184 24.22 -14.47 23.15
C ASP A 184 24.07 -13.38 22.07
N VAL A 185 23.10 -12.48 22.30
CA VAL A 185 22.76 -11.36 21.41
C VAL A 185 23.92 -10.37 21.28
N SER A 186 24.90 -10.40 22.20
CA SER A 186 26.08 -9.52 22.17
C SER A 186 26.99 -9.79 20.97
N ARG A 187 26.82 -10.93 20.27
CA ARG A 187 27.54 -11.26 19.03
C ARG A 187 26.88 -10.69 17.77
N LEU A 188 25.74 -10.02 17.88
CA LEU A 188 25.08 -9.40 16.73
C LEU A 188 25.79 -8.10 16.32
N PRO A 189 26.09 -7.90 15.02
CA PRO A 189 26.71 -6.68 14.55
C PRO A 189 25.74 -5.50 14.71
N ALA A 190 26.18 -4.48 15.46
CA ALA A 190 25.51 -3.21 15.71
C ALA A 190 24.07 -3.33 16.23
N THR A 191 23.89 -3.10 17.54
CA THR A 191 22.58 -2.96 18.18
C THR A 191 21.85 -1.75 17.64
N THR A 192 21.04 -1.96 16.60
CA THR A 192 20.04 -0.98 16.22
C THR A 192 18.91 -1.02 17.24
N TYR A 193 18.67 0.10 17.91
CA TYR A 193 17.41 0.31 18.62
C TYR A 193 16.37 0.76 17.60
N MET A 194 15.45 -0.12 17.25
CA MET A 194 14.25 0.24 16.49
C MET A 194 13.05 0.26 17.43
N ASP A 195 12.15 1.21 17.22
CA ASP A 195 10.88 1.21 17.93
C ASP A 195 10.01 0.06 17.41
N THR A 196 10.11 -1.06 18.11
CA THR A 196 9.42 -2.29 17.74
C THR A 196 7.91 -2.15 17.89
N GLN A 197 7.44 -1.31 18.81
CA GLN A 197 6.02 -1.03 18.95
C GLN A 197 5.52 -0.19 17.77
N ALA A 198 6.25 0.85 17.36
CA ALA A 198 5.90 1.62 16.17
C ALA A 198 5.87 0.74 14.90
N MET A 199 6.86 -0.14 14.74
CA MET A 199 6.89 -1.09 13.62
C MET A 199 5.71 -2.06 13.65
N LEU A 200 5.36 -2.59 14.83
CA LEU A 200 4.18 -3.45 15.00
C LEU A 200 2.89 -2.73 14.66
N MET A 201 2.71 -1.50 15.16
CA MET A 201 1.53 -0.69 14.87
C MET A 201 1.43 -0.36 13.38
N GLU A 202 2.54 -0.09 12.72
CA GLU A 202 2.60 0.15 11.28
C GLU A 202 2.29 -1.12 10.47
N GLY A 203 2.83 -2.27 10.88
CA GLY A 203 2.52 -3.56 10.27
C GLY A 203 1.07 -3.97 10.47
N LEU A 204 0.49 -3.66 11.63
CA LEU A 204 -0.94 -3.82 11.93
C LEU A 204 -1.80 -2.90 11.08
N ARG A 205 -1.47 -1.61 11.01
CA ARG A 205 -2.15 -0.65 10.13
C ARG A 205 -2.16 -1.15 8.69
N HIS A 206 -1.02 -1.62 8.19
CA HIS A 206 -0.90 -2.12 6.82
C HIS A 206 -1.66 -3.44 6.60
N LEU A 207 -1.69 -4.33 7.60
CA LEU A 207 -2.51 -5.54 7.56
C LEU A 207 -4.00 -5.26 7.64
N ASP A 208 -4.41 -4.33 8.50
CA ASP A 208 -5.78 -3.87 8.63
C ASP A 208 -6.20 -3.18 7.35
N GLU A 209 -5.33 -2.41 6.70
CA GLU A 209 -5.52 -1.90 5.35
C GLU A 209 -5.70 -3.05 4.35
N ILE A 210 -4.77 -4.01 4.27
CA ILE A 210 -4.87 -5.16 3.34
C ILE A 210 -6.12 -6.01 3.61
N ASN A 211 -6.51 -6.23 4.85
CA ASN A 211 -7.68 -7.01 5.25
C ASN A 211 -8.97 -6.20 5.08
N TYR A 212 -8.97 -4.89 5.36
CA TYR A 212 -10.03 -3.96 5.00
C TYR A 212 -10.25 -3.92 3.48
N TYR A 213 -9.17 -3.90 2.69
CA TYR A 213 -9.20 -4.00 1.24
C TYR A 213 -9.69 -5.36 0.73
N ARG A 214 -9.50 -6.44 1.50
CA ARG A 214 -9.99 -7.80 1.16
C ARG A 214 -11.43 -8.08 1.58
N GLU A 215 -11.87 -7.53 2.72
CA GLU A 215 -13.17 -7.85 3.34
C GLU A 215 -14.22 -6.76 3.12
N THR A 216 -13.82 -5.50 2.87
CA THR A 216 -14.74 -4.34 2.86
C THR A 216 -14.86 -3.64 1.50
N VAL A 217 -14.08 -4.01 0.47
CA VAL A 217 -14.06 -3.28 -0.81
C VAL A 217 -14.43 -4.17 -2.00
N PRO A 218 -15.71 -4.15 -2.46
CA PRO A 218 -16.14 -4.87 -3.64
C PRO A 218 -15.37 -4.41 -4.89
N ARG A 219 -14.90 -5.38 -5.67
CA ARG A 219 -14.08 -5.31 -6.90
C ARG A 219 -14.54 -4.34 -8.02
N LYS A 220 -15.61 -3.56 -7.82
CA LYS A 220 -16.23 -2.65 -8.80
C LYS A 220 -15.96 -1.16 -8.53
N THR A 221 -15.25 -0.80 -7.44
CA THR A 221 -15.16 0.60 -6.96
C THR A 221 -13.74 1.05 -6.62
N MET A 222 -12.69 0.47 -7.22
CA MET A 222 -11.31 0.95 -7.06
C MET A 222 -10.73 1.38 -8.39
N VAL A 223 -10.00 2.48 -8.37
CA VAL A 223 -9.25 3.03 -9.52
C VAL A 223 -7.75 2.98 -9.18
N LEU A 224 -6.92 2.76 -10.19
CA LEU A 224 -5.47 2.78 -10.01
C LEU A 224 -4.95 4.18 -10.31
N ASP A 225 -3.99 4.67 -9.54
CA ASP A 225 -3.28 5.91 -9.84
C ASP A 225 -1.79 5.65 -10.06
N ARG A 226 -1.14 6.47 -10.88
CA ARG A 226 0.27 6.28 -11.23
C ARG A 226 1.16 6.94 -10.20
N ALA A 227 1.84 6.13 -9.39
CA ALA A 227 2.72 6.63 -8.34
C ALA A 227 4.04 7.21 -8.90
N VAL A 228 4.71 6.54 -9.85
CA VAL A 228 6.02 7.01 -10.39
C VAL A 228 6.28 6.54 -11.83
N ALA A 229 6.68 7.45 -12.72
CA ALA A 229 6.81 7.30 -14.17
C ALA A 229 8.10 6.60 -14.68
N VAL A 230 8.60 5.54 -14.05
CA VAL A 230 9.78 4.81 -14.56
C VAL A 230 9.42 3.37 -14.94
N LEU A 231 9.11 3.16 -16.22
CA LEU A 231 8.79 1.87 -16.83
C LEU A 231 10.04 1.08 -17.27
N GLU A 232 11.18 1.25 -16.58
CA GLU A 232 12.39 0.51 -16.92
C GLU A 232 12.24 -0.96 -16.50
N SER A 233 12.23 -1.87 -17.49
CA SER A 233 12.12 -3.32 -17.32
C SER A 233 10.76 -3.88 -16.88
N CYS A 234 9.64 -3.36 -17.40
CA CYS A 234 8.34 -4.03 -17.30
C CYS A 234 8.04 -4.89 -18.56
N PRO A 235 7.49 -6.12 -18.39
CA PRO A 235 6.90 -6.89 -19.48
C PRO A 235 5.86 -6.08 -20.25
N GLU A 236 5.64 -6.42 -21.53
CA GLU A 236 4.75 -5.67 -22.43
C GLU A 236 3.31 -5.55 -21.89
N VAL A 237 2.79 -6.62 -21.27
CA VAL A 237 1.48 -6.64 -20.61
C VAL A 237 1.42 -5.69 -19.41
N GLU A 238 2.47 -5.63 -18.59
CA GLU A 238 2.53 -4.72 -17.43
C GLU A 238 2.63 -3.26 -17.87
N ARG A 239 3.33 -2.99 -18.97
CA ARG A 239 3.43 -1.65 -19.56
C ARG A 239 2.08 -1.19 -20.10
N ALA A 240 1.41 -2.03 -20.90
CA ALA A 240 0.07 -1.74 -21.40
C ALA A 240 -0.94 -1.55 -20.25
N PHE A 241 -0.78 -2.30 -19.16
CA PHE A 241 -1.60 -2.15 -17.95
C PHE A 241 -1.40 -0.77 -17.31
N VAL A 242 -0.16 -0.36 -17.05
CA VAL A 242 0.16 0.97 -16.47
C VAL A 242 -0.26 2.11 -17.42
N GLU A 243 -0.06 1.96 -18.73
CA GLU A 243 -0.49 2.94 -19.74
C GLU A 243 -2.02 3.08 -19.80
N SER A 244 -2.75 2.03 -19.44
CA SER A 244 -4.21 2.02 -19.39
C SER A 244 -4.79 2.59 -18.09
N VAL A 245 -3.93 2.83 -17.08
CA VAL A 245 -4.30 3.48 -15.82
C VAL A 245 -4.44 4.98 -16.03
N ASP A 246 -5.63 5.50 -15.76
CA ASP A 246 -6.05 6.90 -15.90
C ASP A 246 -6.75 7.46 -14.64
N SER A 247 -6.61 6.76 -13.50
CA SER A 247 -7.22 7.14 -12.21
C SER A 247 -8.75 7.18 -12.23
N ARG A 248 -9.38 6.62 -13.27
CA ARG A 248 -10.84 6.58 -13.44
C ARG A 248 -11.36 5.19 -13.70
N ARG A 249 -10.62 4.38 -14.44
CA ARG A 249 -10.99 3.02 -14.78
C ARG A 249 -10.73 2.08 -13.63
N THR A 250 -11.69 1.20 -13.43
CA THR A 250 -11.58 0.12 -12.46
C THR A 250 -10.67 -0.99 -12.96
N LEU A 251 -10.16 -1.81 -12.04
CA LEU A 251 -9.39 -3.01 -12.39
C LEU A 251 -10.11 -3.90 -13.41
N ALA A 252 -11.42 -4.07 -13.27
CA ALA A 252 -12.22 -4.88 -14.18
C ALA A 252 -12.31 -4.28 -15.59
N GLU A 253 -12.44 -2.95 -15.71
CA GLU A 253 -12.46 -2.26 -17.00
C GLU A 253 -11.10 -2.33 -17.69
N ILE A 254 -10.01 -2.16 -16.93
CA ILE A 254 -8.64 -2.30 -17.44
C ILE A 254 -8.38 -3.73 -17.91
N GLY A 255 -8.79 -4.73 -17.12
CA GLY A 255 -8.69 -6.15 -17.49
C GLY A 255 -9.47 -6.47 -18.77
N GLY A 256 -10.70 -5.98 -18.87
CA GLY A 256 -11.54 -6.15 -20.06
C GLY A 256 -10.96 -5.50 -21.32
N MET A 257 -10.37 -4.31 -21.20
CA MET A 257 -9.71 -3.62 -22.32
C MET A 257 -8.48 -4.36 -22.83
N LEU A 258 -7.73 -4.98 -21.93
CA LEU A 258 -6.49 -5.70 -22.25
C LEU A 258 -6.73 -7.18 -22.60
N GLY A 259 -7.99 -7.64 -22.57
CA GLY A 259 -8.35 -9.04 -22.84
C GLY A 259 -7.82 -10.02 -21.80
N LEU A 260 -7.52 -9.54 -20.59
CA LEU A 260 -6.99 -10.34 -19.49
C LEU A 260 -8.13 -11.00 -18.72
N SER A 261 -7.92 -12.22 -18.24
CA SER A 261 -8.82 -12.84 -17.27
C SER A 261 -8.78 -12.09 -15.93
N ASP A 262 -9.79 -12.31 -15.09
CA ASP A 262 -9.84 -11.70 -13.75
C ASP A 262 -8.60 -12.04 -12.90
N GLU A 263 -8.11 -13.29 -12.98
CA GLU A 263 -6.93 -13.73 -12.25
C GLU A 263 -5.65 -13.05 -12.76
N GLU A 264 -5.52 -12.90 -14.07
CA GLU A 264 -4.38 -12.21 -14.70
C GLU A 264 -4.39 -10.72 -14.39
N THR A 265 -5.56 -10.09 -14.41
CA THR A 265 -5.78 -8.67 -14.09
C THR A 265 -5.38 -8.38 -12.65
N VAL A 266 -5.90 -9.16 -11.71
CA VAL A 266 -5.59 -9.01 -10.27
C VAL A 266 -4.13 -9.32 -9.99
N GLY A 267 -3.59 -10.39 -10.56
CA GLY A 267 -2.19 -10.76 -10.39
C GLY A 267 -1.23 -9.69 -10.92
N THR A 268 -1.57 -9.08 -12.05
CA THR A 268 -0.79 -8.01 -12.68
C THR A 268 -0.84 -6.72 -11.87
N ALA A 269 -2.04 -6.29 -11.45
CA ALA A 269 -2.20 -5.13 -10.57
C ALA A 269 -1.45 -5.31 -9.25
N HIS A 270 -1.56 -6.47 -8.60
CA HIS A 270 -0.85 -6.75 -7.36
C HIS A 270 0.67 -6.65 -7.50
N ARG A 271 1.25 -7.18 -8.60
CA ARG A 271 2.69 -7.06 -8.87
C ARG A 271 3.12 -5.60 -9.05
N LEU A 272 2.32 -4.80 -9.75
CA LEU A 272 2.63 -3.40 -10.02
C LEU A 272 2.50 -2.52 -8.76
N VAL A 273 1.51 -2.78 -7.92
CA VAL A 273 1.34 -2.12 -6.61
C VAL A 273 2.46 -2.51 -5.66
N SER A 274 2.82 -3.81 -5.59
CA SER A 274 3.93 -4.29 -4.75
C SER A 274 5.28 -3.70 -5.16
N ARG A 275 5.42 -3.28 -6.43
CA ARG A 275 6.61 -2.59 -6.96
C ARG A 275 6.56 -1.07 -6.78
N GLY A 276 5.49 -0.52 -6.20
CA GLY A 276 5.28 0.92 -6.03
C GLY A 276 5.08 1.67 -7.34
N LEU A 277 4.71 0.98 -8.42
CA LEU A 277 4.47 1.59 -9.73
C LEU A 277 3.03 2.11 -9.86
N LEU A 278 2.11 1.49 -9.13
CA LEU A 278 0.70 1.89 -9.05
C LEU A 278 0.30 2.01 -7.58
N GLU A 279 -0.58 2.96 -7.31
CA GLU A 279 -1.26 3.09 -6.02
C GLU A 279 -2.72 2.71 -6.22
N LEU A 280 -3.29 1.97 -5.26
CA LEU A 280 -4.71 1.66 -5.23
C LEU A 280 -5.42 2.78 -4.51
N LEU A 281 -6.23 3.55 -5.25
CA LEU A 281 -7.05 4.60 -4.66
C LEU A 281 -8.51 4.13 -4.55
N PRO A 282 -9.20 4.43 -3.44
CA PRO A 282 -10.64 4.30 -3.37
C PRO A 282 -11.27 5.18 -4.46
N ARG A 283 -12.15 4.64 -5.32
CA ARG A 283 -12.85 5.43 -6.35
C ARG A 283 -13.59 6.63 -5.72
N HIS A 284 -14.10 6.48 -4.50
CA HIS A 284 -14.73 7.57 -3.76
C HIS A 284 -13.76 8.71 -3.45
N GLU A 285 -12.50 8.45 -3.11
CA GLU A 285 -11.54 9.54 -2.82
C GLU A 285 -11.16 10.31 -4.08
N VAL A 286 -10.98 9.61 -5.21
CA VAL A 286 -10.70 10.26 -6.50
C VAL A 286 -11.93 11.02 -7.02
N GLU A 287 -13.12 10.43 -6.91
CA GLU A 287 -14.37 11.12 -7.23
C GLU A 287 -14.60 12.32 -6.31
N GLU A 288 -14.24 12.24 -5.03
CA GLU A 288 -14.36 13.34 -4.07
C GLU A 288 -13.38 14.49 -4.41
N GLN A 289 -12.13 14.17 -4.75
CA GLN A 289 -11.13 15.15 -5.21
C GLN A 289 -11.55 15.81 -6.53
N MET A 290 -12.04 15.02 -7.49
CA MET A 290 -12.51 15.53 -8.78
C MET A 290 -13.76 16.39 -8.61
N LEU A 291 -14.70 15.99 -7.73
CA LEU A 291 -15.87 16.78 -7.38
C LEU A 291 -15.49 18.12 -6.75
N ARG A 292 -14.51 18.13 -5.82
CA ARG A 292 -13.99 19.37 -5.22
C ARG A 292 -13.42 20.30 -6.29
N ALA A 293 -12.56 19.78 -7.16
CA ALA A 293 -11.97 20.56 -8.25
C ALA A 293 -13.04 21.14 -9.19
N ILE A 294 -14.07 20.35 -9.54
CA ILE A 294 -15.22 20.80 -10.34
C ILE A 294 -15.94 21.97 -9.64
N VAL A 295 -16.35 21.78 -8.38
CA VAL A 295 -17.08 22.82 -7.63
C VAL A 295 -16.26 24.10 -7.48
N GLU A 296 -14.95 23.99 -7.23
CA GLU A 296 -14.06 25.15 -7.13
C GLU A 296 -13.98 25.94 -8.44
N SER A 297 -13.82 25.27 -9.59
CA SER A 297 -13.81 25.95 -10.89
C SER A 297 -15.14 26.61 -11.24
N PHE A 298 -16.26 25.93 -10.97
CA PHE A 298 -17.58 26.52 -11.16
C PHE A 298 -17.80 27.73 -10.25
N ASN A 299 -17.36 27.66 -9.00
CA ASN A 299 -17.43 28.81 -8.08
C ASN A 299 -16.55 29.98 -8.54
N ARG A 300 -15.36 29.73 -9.10
CA ARG A 300 -14.55 30.78 -9.74
C ARG A 300 -15.28 31.44 -10.91
N ALA A 301 -15.95 30.66 -11.75
CA ALA A 301 -16.75 31.19 -12.86
C ALA A 301 -17.96 32.01 -12.38
N LEU A 302 -18.69 31.52 -11.37
CA LEU A 302 -19.82 32.24 -10.77
C LEU A 302 -19.36 33.54 -10.11
N MET A 303 -18.29 33.54 -9.33
CA MET A 303 -17.74 34.77 -8.74
C MET A 303 -17.37 35.79 -9.81
N ALA A 304 -16.77 35.38 -10.94
CA ALA A 304 -16.46 36.30 -12.03
C ALA A 304 -17.71 36.96 -12.64
N ILE A 305 -18.86 36.26 -12.65
CA ILE A 305 -20.14 36.81 -13.09
C ILE A 305 -20.67 37.80 -12.06
N TYR A 306 -20.73 37.44 -10.78
CA TYR A 306 -21.24 38.32 -9.72
C TYR A 306 -20.38 39.58 -9.54
N GLU A 307 -19.06 39.47 -9.69
CA GLU A 307 -18.14 40.63 -9.69
C GLU A 307 -18.36 41.58 -10.87
N SER A 308 -18.91 41.09 -11.98
CA SER A 308 -19.18 41.92 -13.18
C SER A 308 -20.49 42.71 -13.06
N SER A 309 -21.36 42.36 -12.11
CA SER A 309 -22.59 43.08 -11.80
C SER A 309 -22.27 44.43 -11.14
N LYS A 310 -22.93 45.50 -11.59
CA LYS A 310 -22.57 46.89 -11.25
C LYS A 310 -23.16 47.36 -9.91
N SER A 311 -24.21 46.69 -9.42
CA SER A 311 -24.90 47.04 -8.17
C SER A 311 -25.20 45.80 -7.31
N GLU A 312 -25.42 46.05 -6.02
CA GLU A 312 -25.87 45.02 -5.05
C GLU A 312 -27.29 44.51 -5.39
N GLU A 313 -28.14 45.37 -5.96
CA GLU A 313 -29.47 44.99 -6.46
C GLU A 313 -29.41 43.98 -7.62
N ASP A 314 -28.45 44.14 -8.54
CA ASP A 314 -28.24 43.19 -9.65
C ASP A 314 -27.77 41.81 -9.14
N GLN A 315 -26.94 41.80 -8.10
CA GLN A 315 -26.47 40.55 -7.47
C GLN A 315 -27.60 39.83 -6.73
N ASP A 316 -28.46 40.57 -6.05
CA ASP A 316 -29.66 40.03 -5.40
C ASP A 316 -30.67 39.48 -6.43
N GLU A 317 -30.83 40.15 -7.57
CA GLU A 317 -31.66 39.69 -8.67
C GLU A 317 -31.12 38.40 -9.29
N LEU A 318 -29.81 38.32 -9.57
CA LEU A 318 -29.16 37.09 -10.05
C LEU A 318 -29.28 35.94 -9.06
N THR A 319 -29.15 36.20 -7.76
CA THR A 319 -29.34 35.18 -6.71
C THR A 319 -30.77 34.67 -6.70
N ARG A 320 -31.75 35.58 -6.84
CA ARG A 320 -33.19 35.24 -6.91
C ARG A 320 -33.52 34.41 -8.14
N LEU A 321 -33.03 34.81 -9.31
CA LEU A 321 -33.19 34.07 -10.57
C LEU A 321 -32.52 32.69 -10.48
N GLY A 322 -31.36 32.60 -9.83
CA GLY A 322 -30.66 31.35 -9.59
C GLY A 322 -31.48 30.38 -8.72
N ARG A 323 -32.11 30.89 -7.65
CA ARG A 323 -33.02 30.08 -6.82
C ARG A 323 -34.26 29.64 -7.59
N ASP A 324 -34.86 30.53 -8.37
CA ASP A 324 -36.03 30.20 -9.20
C ASP A 324 -35.72 29.12 -10.25
N PHE A 325 -34.54 29.17 -10.86
CA PHE A 325 -34.08 28.12 -11.78
C PHE A 325 -33.95 26.76 -11.10
N ILE A 326 -33.49 26.73 -9.84
CA ILE A 326 -33.34 25.50 -9.06
C ILE A 326 -34.71 24.92 -8.66
N ASP A 327 -35.66 25.78 -8.28
CA ASP A 327 -36.98 25.37 -7.79
C ASP A 327 -37.95 25.03 -8.93
N ASN A 328 -37.93 25.80 -10.03
CA ASN A 328 -38.95 25.80 -11.09
C ASN A 328 -38.39 25.51 -12.50
N GLY A 329 -37.12 25.12 -12.62
CA GLY A 329 -36.45 24.89 -13.90
C GLY A 329 -37.09 23.82 -14.80
N PRO A 330 -36.74 23.81 -16.11
CA PRO A 330 -37.44 23.05 -17.16
C PRO A 330 -37.36 21.51 -17.07
N HIS A 331 -36.78 20.96 -16.01
CA HIS A 331 -36.80 19.53 -15.73
C HIS A 331 -37.07 19.31 -14.25
N ASN A 332 -38.08 18.49 -13.96
CA ASN A 332 -38.50 17.98 -12.66
C ASN A 332 -37.39 17.10 -12.02
N ASN A 333 -36.18 17.65 -11.89
CA ASN A 333 -35.01 16.97 -11.36
C ASN A 333 -35.06 17.09 -9.85
N THR A 334 -35.60 16.05 -9.22
CA THR A 334 -35.52 15.78 -7.78
C THR A 334 -34.10 15.89 -7.18
N THR A 335 -33.07 15.99 -8.03
CA THR A 335 -31.65 16.17 -7.69
C THR A 335 -31.19 17.62 -7.53
N LEU A 336 -31.96 18.63 -7.98
CA LEU A 336 -31.53 20.03 -7.92
C LEU A 336 -31.98 20.77 -6.66
N HIS A 337 -33.06 20.35 -6.00
CA HIS A 337 -33.66 21.09 -4.87
C HIS A 337 -32.74 21.28 -3.66
N GLU A 338 -31.65 20.51 -3.54
CA GLU A 338 -30.67 20.67 -2.46
C GLU A 338 -29.58 21.70 -2.78
N LEU A 339 -29.50 22.21 -4.02
CA LEU A 339 -28.58 23.30 -4.36
C LEU A 339 -29.11 24.61 -3.77
N ILE A 340 -28.34 25.17 -2.84
CA ILE A 340 -28.63 26.47 -2.24
C ILE A 340 -27.42 27.35 -2.52
N PRO A 341 -27.55 28.36 -3.41
CA PRO A 341 -26.49 29.32 -3.64
C PRO A 341 -26.33 30.24 -2.43
N ASN A 342 -25.08 30.59 -2.13
CA ASN A 342 -24.72 31.61 -1.15
C ASN A 342 -25.05 33.01 -1.69
N ASP A 343 -25.00 34.03 -0.83
CA ASP A 343 -25.31 35.43 -1.20
C ASP A 343 -24.37 36.00 -2.28
N ASN A 344 -23.17 35.43 -2.43
CA ASN A 344 -22.20 35.78 -3.48
C ASN A 344 -22.34 34.91 -4.75
N GLY A 345 -23.43 34.13 -4.88
CA GLY A 345 -23.68 33.24 -6.00
C GLY A 345 -22.89 31.93 -6.02
N THR A 346 -21.97 31.72 -5.08
CA THR A 346 -21.21 30.46 -5.01
C THR A 346 -22.06 29.31 -4.51
N LEU A 347 -21.69 28.09 -4.91
CA LEU A 347 -22.37 26.88 -4.53
C LEU A 347 -21.63 26.16 -3.40
N ASN A 348 -22.40 25.66 -2.44
CA ASN A 348 -21.87 24.92 -1.30
C ASN A 348 -21.47 23.49 -1.71
N TYR A 349 -20.20 23.14 -1.51
CA TYR A 349 -19.67 21.81 -1.78
C TYR A 349 -20.44 20.69 -1.08
N TYR A 350 -20.85 20.88 0.18
CA TYR A 350 -21.57 19.87 0.96
C TYR A 350 -22.93 19.52 0.35
N ASN A 351 -23.63 20.51 -0.21
CA ASN A 351 -24.91 20.30 -0.88
C ASN A 351 -24.72 19.56 -2.21
N ILE A 352 -23.71 19.94 -2.99
CA ILE A 352 -23.37 19.23 -4.24
C ILE A 352 -22.93 17.80 -3.95
N ARG A 353 -22.21 17.57 -2.85
CA ARG A 353 -21.82 16.23 -2.39
C ARG A 353 -23.03 15.36 -2.07
N LYS A 354 -24.08 15.88 -1.42
CA LYS A 354 -25.32 15.12 -1.19
C LYS A 354 -26.03 14.74 -2.49
N ILE A 355 -26.04 15.63 -3.47
CA ILE A 355 -26.59 15.34 -4.82
C ILE A 355 -25.77 14.23 -5.49
N PHE A 356 -24.45 14.29 -5.34
CA PHE A 356 -23.54 13.28 -5.85
C PHE A 356 -23.75 11.91 -5.18
N GLU A 357 -23.92 11.87 -3.85
CA GLU A 357 -24.13 10.64 -3.07
C GLU A 357 -25.52 10.02 -3.28
N SER A 358 -26.56 10.84 -3.49
CA SER A 358 -27.94 10.38 -3.70
C SER A 358 -28.23 9.86 -5.11
N SER A 359 -27.34 10.11 -6.07
CA SER A 359 -27.51 9.67 -7.46
C SER A 359 -27.24 8.17 -7.64
N THR A 360 -28.16 7.47 -8.32
CA THR A 360 -28.01 6.07 -8.73
C THR A 360 -27.41 5.90 -10.13
N GLU A 361 -27.10 7.00 -10.83
CA GLU A 361 -26.53 6.94 -12.18
C GLU A 361 -25.09 6.40 -12.21
N HIS A 362 -24.74 5.73 -13.31
CA HIS A 362 -23.43 5.10 -13.52
C HIS A 362 -22.28 6.12 -13.66
N ASP A 363 -22.58 7.36 -14.03
CA ASP A 363 -21.60 8.42 -14.32
C ASP A 363 -21.97 9.73 -13.58
N ARG A 364 -21.93 9.66 -12.25
CA ARG A 364 -22.38 10.72 -11.33
C ARG A 364 -21.68 12.05 -11.55
N ILE A 365 -20.40 12.02 -11.92
CA ILE A 365 -19.62 13.23 -12.22
C ILE A 365 -20.16 13.94 -13.44
N LYS A 366 -20.47 13.21 -14.53
CA LYS A 366 -21.08 13.82 -15.72
C LYS A 366 -22.41 14.48 -15.40
N LEU A 367 -23.24 13.86 -14.56
CA LEU A 367 -24.49 14.46 -14.12
C LEU A 367 -24.23 15.80 -13.41
N VAL A 368 -23.32 15.84 -12.43
CA VAL A 368 -22.96 17.08 -11.73
C VAL A 368 -22.46 18.15 -12.70
N VAL A 369 -21.57 17.78 -13.63
CA VAL A 369 -21.04 18.73 -14.63
C VAL A 369 -22.14 19.27 -15.53
N ILE A 370 -23.05 18.43 -16.02
CA ILE A 370 -24.19 18.85 -16.85
C ILE A 370 -25.07 19.84 -16.08
N VAL A 371 -25.37 19.52 -14.82
CA VAL A 371 -26.20 20.35 -13.94
C VAL A 371 -25.56 21.72 -13.71
N LEU A 372 -24.29 21.73 -13.29
CA LEU A 372 -23.56 22.97 -13.02
C LEU A 372 -23.37 23.82 -14.28
N THR A 373 -23.14 23.20 -15.43
CA THR A 373 -23.02 23.89 -16.73
C THR A 373 -24.31 24.59 -17.13
N ARG A 374 -25.47 23.95 -16.88
CA ARG A 374 -26.79 24.55 -17.15
C ARG A 374 -27.05 25.73 -16.24
N TYR A 375 -26.79 25.58 -14.94
CA TYR A 375 -26.93 26.65 -13.96
C TYR A 375 -26.03 27.85 -14.32
N LEU A 376 -24.75 27.60 -14.58
CA LEU A 376 -23.80 28.64 -14.96
C LEU A 376 -24.20 29.35 -16.25
N SER A 377 -24.63 28.61 -17.28
CA SER A 377 -25.11 29.19 -18.55
C SER A 377 -26.32 30.10 -18.34
N PHE A 378 -27.26 29.69 -17.47
CA PHE A 378 -28.44 30.50 -17.14
C PHE A 378 -28.05 31.79 -16.41
N ILE A 379 -27.17 31.71 -15.41
CA ILE A 379 -26.69 32.89 -14.69
C ILE A 379 -25.89 33.83 -15.60
N LEU A 380 -25.01 33.29 -16.45
CA LEU A 380 -24.25 34.05 -17.43
C LEU A 380 -25.15 34.77 -18.44
N PHE A 381 -26.20 34.11 -18.92
CA PHE A 381 -27.17 34.72 -19.83
C PHE A 381 -27.87 35.92 -19.21
N ASN A 382 -28.40 35.77 -17.98
CA ASN A 382 -29.10 36.86 -17.29
C ASN A 382 -28.17 38.01 -16.90
N ALA A 383 -26.93 37.72 -16.50
CA ALA A 383 -25.94 38.76 -16.23
C ALA A 383 -25.54 39.51 -17.52
N GLY A 384 -25.44 38.79 -18.65
CA GLY A 384 -25.08 39.34 -19.95
C GLY A 384 -26.11 40.33 -20.53
N GLU A 385 -27.40 40.13 -20.29
CA GLU A 385 -28.48 41.04 -20.75
C GLU A 385 -28.33 42.47 -20.24
N HIS A 386 -27.62 42.65 -19.11
CA HIS A 386 -27.42 43.94 -18.46
C HIS A 386 -26.04 44.57 -18.78
N LEU A 387 -25.22 43.90 -19.60
CA LEU A 387 -23.85 44.31 -19.92
C LEU A 387 -23.71 44.78 -21.38
N PRO A 388 -22.85 45.78 -21.66
CA PRO A 388 -22.44 46.11 -23.02
C PRO A 388 -21.76 44.92 -23.72
N ALA A 389 -21.92 44.80 -25.04
CA ALA A 389 -21.41 43.67 -25.83
C ALA A 389 -19.90 43.37 -25.61
N ALA A 390 -19.07 44.40 -25.42
CA ALA A 390 -17.64 44.23 -25.15
C ALA A 390 -17.34 43.67 -23.74
N GLU A 391 -18.13 44.05 -22.72
CA GLU A 391 -18.02 43.52 -21.36
C GLU A 391 -18.54 42.07 -21.30
N GLN A 392 -19.60 41.76 -22.06
CA GLN A 392 -20.17 40.42 -22.19
C GLN A 392 -19.19 39.43 -22.86
N GLU A 393 -18.46 39.87 -23.89
CA GLU A 393 -17.43 39.06 -24.55
C GLU A 393 -16.26 38.76 -23.58
N GLN A 394 -15.78 39.76 -22.84
CA GLN A 394 -14.72 39.59 -21.84
C GLN A 394 -15.16 38.68 -20.68
N LEU A 395 -16.40 38.81 -20.22
CA LEU A 395 -16.95 37.95 -19.17
C LEU A 395 -17.02 36.49 -19.64
N SER A 396 -17.47 36.26 -20.86
CA SER A 396 -17.52 34.92 -21.46
C SER A 396 -16.12 34.29 -21.51
N ILE A 397 -15.10 35.05 -21.95
CA ILE A 397 -13.70 34.58 -21.97
C ILE A 397 -13.20 34.18 -20.57
N ARG A 398 -13.46 35.02 -19.54
CA ARG A 398 -13.07 34.73 -18.14
C ARG A 398 -13.75 33.46 -17.61
N VAL A 399 -15.04 33.28 -17.91
CA VAL A 399 -15.82 32.11 -17.50
C VAL A 399 -15.31 30.84 -18.19
N TYR A 400 -15.08 30.88 -19.50
CA TYR A 400 -14.53 29.72 -20.23
C TYR A 400 -13.10 29.38 -19.79
N ALA A 401 -12.27 30.38 -19.48
CA ALA A 401 -10.94 30.14 -18.93
C ALA A 401 -10.98 29.43 -17.57
N ALA A 402 -11.95 29.78 -16.71
CA ALA A 402 -12.13 29.12 -15.41
C ALA A 402 -12.60 27.66 -15.51
N LEU A 403 -13.24 27.29 -16.62
CA LEU A 403 -13.75 25.93 -16.87
C LEU A 403 -12.82 25.07 -17.73
N GLY A 404 -11.84 25.67 -18.41
CA GLY A 404 -11.03 25.04 -19.46
C GLY A 404 -10.32 23.77 -19.02
N ASP A 405 -9.77 23.76 -17.81
CA ASP A 405 -9.04 22.61 -17.26
C ASP A 405 -9.94 21.41 -16.94
N ILE A 406 -11.24 21.64 -16.73
CA ILE A 406 -12.18 20.62 -16.25
C ILE A 406 -13.02 20.05 -17.39
N LEU A 407 -13.49 20.89 -18.31
CA LEU A 407 -14.28 20.43 -19.46
C LEU A 407 -13.46 19.52 -20.38
N ALA A 408 -12.16 19.80 -20.54
CA ALA A 408 -11.23 18.92 -21.26
C ALA A 408 -10.98 17.59 -20.55
N ALA A 409 -11.11 17.56 -19.22
CA ALA A 409 -10.97 16.35 -18.42
C ALA A 409 -12.25 15.50 -18.41
N THR A 410 -13.43 16.06 -18.69
CA THR A 410 -14.73 15.35 -18.59
C THR A 410 -15.30 14.84 -19.93
N GLN A 411 -14.66 15.16 -21.06
CA GLN A 411 -14.89 14.54 -22.37
C GLN A 411 -14.12 13.22 -22.46
#